data_AF-A0A914XAS3-F1
#
_entry.id   AF-A0A914XAS3-F1
#
_cell.length_a   1.000
_cell.length_b   1.000
_cell.length_c   1.000
_cell.angle_alpha   90.00
_cell.angle_beta   90.00
_cell.angle_gamma   90.00
#
_symmetry.space_group_name_H-M   'P 1'
#
loop_
_entity.id
_entity.type
_entity.pdbx_description
1 polymer ?
#
loop_
_entity_poly.entity_id
_entity_poly.type
_entity_poly.pdbx_seq_one_letter_code
_entity_poly.pdbx_strand_id
1 'polypeptide(L)'
;MRAARPDSNSNSNSSVQPDPPILDRVSTAVQTEIWLVVKEEPSPGGFSDLPSPLDDLEGIPEALLALEAQCQTLIDSPDVFPPITNAVDLPFEVAFRRPSVVARRTELRQTALRVMTARDLILAWRRSFVLFADWTHGIDEFNQLRSDDQMVIAKNRFIPWSWWITAWRSLKAGCDGICCPNGTFHPRINGKNPTGDPNLNEFFKDICERMVQNLVAPMREMNIDEMEVCLVKVVTLFCEDVGLSPSGKRKVAETREKYIQVLYRYIRRRNDVSSPSEAASRLAKLMLFLSTVTSLHHIMNDSVQFTSLFNIIDWDGLSRDAHKLTPSAQAK
;
A
#
# COMPACT_ATOMS: atom_id res chain seq x y z
N MET A 1 7.15 -41.86 63.84
CA MET A 1 5.70 -41.60 64.01
C MET A 1 5.03 -42.03 62.71
N ARG A 2 4.45 -43.24 62.60
CA ARG A 2 3.05 -43.61 62.99
C ARG A 2 2.05 -42.52 62.55
N ALA A 3 1.01 -42.75 61.75
CA ALA A 3 0.30 -43.96 61.32
C ALA A 3 -0.52 -43.62 60.02
N ALA A 4 -0.62 -44.49 59.02
CA ALA A 4 -1.72 -45.46 58.74
C ALA A 4 -2.92 -44.90 57.90
N ARG A 5 -2.94 -45.27 56.61
CA ARG A 5 -3.95 -46.04 55.80
C ARG A 5 -5.34 -46.36 56.44
N PRO A 6 -6.37 -46.85 55.69
CA PRO A 6 -6.66 -46.87 54.23
C PRO A 6 -8.18 -46.82 53.82
N ASP A 7 -8.44 -47.09 52.52
CA ASP A 7 -9.53 -47.88 51.88
C ASP A 7 -10.98 -47.39 51.65
N SER A 8 -11.34 -47.52 50.37
CA SER A 8 -12.62 -47.83 49.69
C SER A 8 -13.89 -48.11 50.50
N ASN A 9 -15.03 -47.57 50.05
CA ASN A 9 -16.15 -48.43 49.62
C ASN A 9 -17.24 -47.70 48.82
N SER A 10 -17.69 -48.37 47.77
CA SER A 10 -18.97 -48.21 47.07
C SER A 10 -20.16 -48.49 47.99
N ASN A 11 -21.31 -47.84 47.77
CA ASN A 11 -22.60 -48.50 47.99
C ASN A 11 -23.73 -47.87 47.16
N SER A 12 -24.22 -48.68 46.23
CA SER A 12 -25.57 -48.68 45.69
C SER A 12 -26.60 -48.96 46.78
N ASN A 13 -27.82 -48.41 46.67
CA ASN A 13 -28.99 -49.07 47.23
C ASN A 13 -30.24 -48.86 46.37
N SER A 14 -30.68 -49.98 45.80
CA SER A 14 -31.95 -50.27 45.17
C SER A 14 -33.10 -50.41 46.19
N SER A 15 -34.35 -50.26 45.75
CA SER A 15 -35.55 -51.04 46.15
C SER A 15 -36.78 -50.29 45.57
N VAL A 16 -37.87 -50.83 45.03
CA VAL A 16 -38.62 -52.10 45.16
C VAL A 16 -39.51 -52.24 43.90
N GLN A 17 -39.78 -53.47 43.42
CA GLN A 17 -40.94 -53.86 42.56
C GLN A 17 -41.89 -54.74 43.40
N PRO A 18 -43.23 -54.84 43.15
CA PRO A 18 -43.77 -55.71 42.06
C PRO A 18 -45.19 -55.40 41.44
N ASP A 19 -45.38 -55.81 40.18
CA ASP A 19 -46.50 -56.34 39.31
C ASP A 19 -48.00 -56.44 39.75
N PRO A 20 -49.02 -56.81 38.90
CA PRO A 20 -49.34 -56.68 37.42
C PRO A 20 -50.88 -56.30 37.21
N PRO A 21 -51.74 -56.76 36.23
CA PRO A 21 -51.73 -56.91 34.74
C PRO A 21 -52.98 -56.27 33.99
N ILE A 22 -53.11 -56.53 32.67
CA ILE A 22 -54.32 -56.57 31.77
C ILE A 22 -54.99 -55.26 31.28
N LEU A 23 -54.98 -54.97 29.97
CA LEU A 23 -56.17 -55.12 29.07
C LEU A 23 -55.90 -54.77 27.59
N ASP A 24 -56.76 -55.38 26.77
CA ASP A 24 -56.69 -55.63 25.34
C ASP A 24 -56.74 -54.45 24.37
N ARG A 25 -56.22 -54.78 23.19
CA ARG A 25 -56.45 -54.32 21.81
C ARG A 25 -57.76 -53.55 21.48
N VAL A 26 -57.64 -52.84 20.34
CA VAL A 26 -58.67 -52.35 19.37
C VAL A 26 -59.21 -50.94 19.74
N SER A 27 -59.29 -49.90 18.90
CA SER A 27 -59.38 -49.78 17.44
C SER A 27 -58.88 -48.40 16.97
N THR A 28 -58.32 -48.40 15.76
CA THR A 28 -58.09 -47.30 14.80
C THR A 28 -59.11 -46.15 14.80
N ALA A 29 -58.60 -44.91 14.83
CA ALA A 29 -59.27 -43.73 14.28
C ALA A 29 -58.23 -42.81 13.61
N VAL A 30 -58.24 -42.86 12.28
CA VAL A 30 -57.79 -41.92 11.25
C VAL A 30 -57.14 -40.61 11.75
N GLN A 31 -55.84 -40.47 11.50
CA GLN A 31 -55.13 -39.20 11.56
C GLN A 31 -54.91 -38.72 10.12
N THR A 32 -55.72 -37.75 9.70
CA THR A 32 -55.60 -37.09 8.39
C THR A 32 -54.43 -36.12 8.44
N GLU A 33 -53.28 -36.49 7.85
CA GLU A 33 -52.19 -35.54 7.60
C GLU A 33 -52.58 -34.58 6.47
N ILE A 34 -52.64 -33.29 6.79
CA ILE A 34 -52.78 -32.21 5.81
C ILE A 34 -51.40 -31.97 5.20
N TRP A 35 -51.22 -32.41 3.95
CA TRP A 35 -50.08 -32.02 3.13
C TRP A 35 -50.30 -30.60 2.59
N LEU A 36 -49.57 -29.63 3.13
CA LEU A 36 -49.45 -28.30 2.52
C LEU A 36 -48.58 -28.41 1.25
N VAL A 37 -49.22 -28.54 0.10
CA VAL A 37 -48.57 -28.38 -1.20
C VAL A 37 -48.27 -26.90 -1.40
N VAL A 38 -47.02 -26.50 -1.19
CA VAL A 38 -46.52 -25.20 -1.66
C VAL A 38 -46.41 -25.31 -3.18
N LYS A 39 -47.30 -24.62 -3.91
CA LYS A 39 -47.12 -24.39 -5.34
C LYS A 39 -45.96 -23.40 -5.52
N GLU A 40 -44.82 -23.86 -6.00
CA GLU A 40 -43.82 -22.98 -6.59
C GLU A 40 -44.41 -22.40 -7.88
N GLU A 41 -44.59 -21.08 -7.91
CA GLU A 41 -44.87 -20.37 -9.17
C GLU A 41 -43.60 -20.31 -10.02
N PRO A 42 -43.69 -20.51 -11.35
CA PRO A 42 -42.55 -20.40 -12.22
C PRO A 42 -42.03 -18.96 -12.20
N SER A 43 -40.73 -18.82 -11.92
CA SER A 43 -40.02 -17.55 -11.90
C SER A 43 -40.25 -16.81 -13.23
N PRO A 44 -40.63 -15.51 -13.22
CA PRO A 44 -40.67 -14.74 -14.45
C PRO A 44 -39.26 -14.70 -15.04
N GLY A 45 -39.16 -15.12 -16.31
CA GLY A 45 -37.89 -15.32 -16.99
C GLY A 45 -37.00 -14.08 -17.01
N GLY A 46 -35.70 -14.35 -16.92
CA GLY A 46 -34.61 -13.54 -17.47
C GLY A 46 -34.71 -12.04 -17.23
N PHE A 47 -34.43 -11.61 -16.00
CA PHE A 47 -33.79 -10.31 -15.86
C PHE A 47 -32.45 -10.41 -16.58
N SER A 48 -32.31 -9.71 -17.70
CA SER A 48 -30.99 -9.34 -18.24
C SER A 48 -30.19 -8.80 -17.06
N ASP A 49 -29.07 -9.42 -16.75
CA ASP A 49 -28.13 -8.95 -15.73
C ASP A 49 -27.78 -7.50 -16.05
N LEU A 50 -28.43 -6.56 -15.37
CA LEU A 50 -27.99 -5.18 -15.35
C LEU A 50 -26.63 -5.21 -14.65
N PRO A 51 -25.56 -4.67 -15.27
CA PRO A 51 -24.26 -4.67 -14.64
C PRO A 51 -24.39 -4.02 -13.28
N SER A 52 -24.00 -4.77 -12.25
CA SER A 52 -23.94 -4.24 -10.90
C SER A 52 -22.93 -3.09 -10.92
N PRO A 53 -23.12 -2.00 -10.14
CA PRO A 53 -22.04 -1.01 -9.92
C PRO A 53 -20.72 -1.63 -9.42
N LEU A 54 -20.79 -2.90 -9.02
CA LEU A 54 -19.69 -3.74 -8.57
C LEU A 54 -18.92 -4.38 -9.74
N ASP A 55 -19.48 -4.50 -10.95
CA ASP A 55 -18.82 -5.09 -12.12
C ASP A 55 -17.78 -4.11 -12.72
N ASP A 56 -17.99 -2.81 -12.53
CA ASP A 56 -17.07 -1.72 -12.94
C ASP A 56 -15.69 -1.78 -12.26
N LEU A 57 -15.52 -2.62 -11.24
CA LEU A 57 -14.29 -2.71 -10.45
C LEU A 57 -13.38 -3.90 -10.84
N GLU A 58 -13.87 -4.85 -11.65
CA GLU A 58 -13.15 -6.11 -11.88
C GLU A 58 -11.85 -5.96 -12.68
N GLY A 59 -11.78 -5.06 -13.66
CA GLY A 59 -10.58 -4.89 -14.51
C GLY A 59 -9.58 -3.83 -14.03
N ILE A 60 -9.90 -3.14 -12.93
CA ILE A 60 -9.04 -2.08 -12.37
C ILE A 60 -7.68 -2.61 -11.92
N PRO A 61 -7.59 -3.74 -11.20
CA PRO A 61 -6.30 -4.28 -10.75
C PRO A 61 -5.35 -4.56 -11.94
N GLU A 62 -5.85 -5.21 -12.99
CA GLU A 62 -5.08 -5.58 -14.18
C GLU A 62 -4.65 -4.35 -14.97
N ALA A 63 -5.55 -3.38 -15.16
CA ALA A 63 -5.22 -2.12 -15.83
C ALA A 63 -4.13 -1.35 -15.07
N LEU A 64 -4.19 -1.35 -13.73
CA LEU A 64 -3.20 -0.68 -12.89
C LEU A 64 -1.83 -1.39 -12.93
N LEU A 65 -1.79 -2.72 -12.96
CA LEU A 65 -0.55 -3.47 -13.18
C LEU A 65 0.03 -3.22 -14.58
N ALA A 66 -0.82 -3.16 -15.60
CA ALA A 66 -0.38 -2.87 -16.97
C ALA A 66 0.26 -1.48 -17.06
N LEU A 67 -0.37 -0.47 -16.43
CA LEU A 67 0.20 0.87 -16.31
C LEU A 67 1.56 0.84 -15.58
N GLU A 68 1.66 0.10 -14.48
CA GLU A 68 2.93 -0.02 -13.76
C GLU A 68 4.04 -0.62 -14.63
N ALA A 69 3.76 -1.74 -15.31
CA ALA A 69 4.70 -2.39 -16.20
C ALA A 69 5.12 -1.47 -17.36
N GLN A 70 4.17 -0.73 -17.94
CA GLN A 70 4.45 0.25 -19.00
C GLN A 70 5.40 1.35 -18.53
N CYS A 71 5.12 1.97 -17.38
CA CYS A 71 5.96 3.05 -16.86
C CYS A 71 7.36 2.56 -16.44
N GLN A 72 7.47 1.34 -15.90
CA GLN A 72 8.75 0.78 -15.49
C GLN A 72 9.65 0.38 -16.68
N THR A 73 9.05 -0.01 -17.80
CA THR A 73 9.76 -0.44 -19.02
C THR A 73 10.04 0.69 -20.00
N LEU A 74 9.47 1.88 -19.76
CA LEU A 74 9.73 3.06 -20.57
C LEU A 74 11.20 3.50 -20.44
N ILE A 75 11.92 3.47 -21.56
CA ILE A 75 13.35 3.82 -21.66
C ILE A 75 13.53 4.78 -22.84
N ASP A 76 14.18 5.92 -22.60
CA ASP A 76 14.50 6.86 -23.67
C ASP A 76 15.77 6.42 -24.41
N SER A 77 15.81 6.63 -25.72
CA SER A 77 17.01 6.34 -26.53
C SER A 77 18.21 7.18 -26.06
N PRO A 78 19.40 6.58 -25.90
CA PRO A 78 20.60 7.29 -25.50
C PRO A 78 21.05 8.34 -26.53
N ASP A 79 20.68 8.16 -27.80
CA ASP A 79 21.09 9.02 -28.91
C ASP A 79 20.25 10.31 -28.98
N VAL A 80 19.05 10.31 -28.38
CA VAL A 80 18.09 11.42 -28.48
C VAL A 80 18.19 12.36 -27.28
N PHE A 81 18.59 11.84 -26.11
CA PHE A 81 18.65 12.61 -24.88
C PHE A 81 20.03 12.49 -24.22
N PRO A 82 20.88 13.54 -24.32
CA PRO A 82 22.15 13.55 -23.62
C PRO A 82 21.92 13.46 -22.10
N PRO A 83 22.88 12.91 -21.33
CA PRO A 83 22.74 12.83 -19.89
C PRO A 83 22.56 14.23 -19.31
N ILE A 84 21.50 14.43 -18.52
CA ILE A 84 21.33 15.66 -17.74
C ILE A 84 22.34 15.61 -16.60
N THR A 85 23.51 16.19 -16.83
CA THR A 85 24.63 16.22 -15.88
C THR A 85 24.56 17.38 -14.89
N ASN A 86 23.78 18.41 -15.21
CA ASN A 86 23.75 19.66 -14.45
C ASN A 86 22.61 19.66 -13.42
N ALA A 87 22.64 20.65 -12.52
CA ALA A 87 21.54 20.93 -11.60
C ALA A 87 20.23 21.22 -12.38
N VAL A 88 19.12 20.64 -11.93
CA VAL A 88 17.78 20.92 -12.48
C VAL A 88 17.17 22.04 -11.64
N ASP A 89 17.15 23.25 -12.19
CA ASP A 89 16.58 24.44 -11.55
C ASP A 89 15.35 24.91 -12.33
N LEU A 90 14.33 24.05 -12.34
CA LEU A 90 13.05 24.30 -12.99
C LEU A 90 11.94 24.29 -11.93
N PRO A 91 10.89 25.13 -12.09
CA PRO A 91 9.71 25.04 -11.25
C PRO A 91 9.12 23.62 -11.31
N PHE A 92 8.64 23.11 -10.17
CA PHE A 92 8.06 21.77 -10.07
C PHE A 92 7.04 21.47 -11.17
N GLU A 93 6.13 22.41 -11.46
CA GLU A 93 5.09 22.24 -12.47
C GLU A 93 5.69 22.00 -13.86
N VAL A 94 6.69 22.78 -14.27
CA VAL A 94 7.36 22.62 -15.57
C VAL A 94 8.02 21.25 -15.66
N ALA A 95 8.73 20.86 -14.61
CA ALA A 95 9.40 19.56 -14.50
C ALA A 95 8.39 18.40 -14.53
N PHE A 96 7.29 18.50 -13.78
CA PHE A 96 6.26 17.48 -13.69
C PHE A 96 5.53 17.29 -15.02
N ARG A 97 5.18 18.38 -15.71
CA ARG A 97 4.52 18.32 -17.03
C ARG A 97 5.43 17.83 -18.15
N ARG A 98 6.76 17.93 -17.98
CA ARG A 98 7.75 17.56 -18.99
C ARG A 98 8.89 16.75 -18.37
N PRO A 99 8.63 15.53 -17.86
CA PRO A 99 9.60 14.84 -17.00
C PRO A 99 10.94 14.51 -17.68
N SER A 100 11.00 14.43 -19.02
CA SER A 100 12.25 14.22 -19.77
C SER A 100 13.30 15.33 -19.57
N VAL A 101 12.92 16.51 -19.06
CA VAL A 101 13.87 17.60 -18.73
C VAL A 101 14.57 17.41 -17.38
N VAL A 102 14.12 16.44 -16.57
CA VAL A 102 14.64 16.17 -15.22
C VAL A 102 15.68 15.05 -15.24
N ALA A 103 15.32 13.93 -15.85
CA ALA A 103 16.20 12.81 -16.08
C ALA A 103 15.75 12.03 -17.30
N ARG A 104 16.70 11.34 -17.93
CA ARG A 104 16.40 10.31 -18.92
C ARG A 104 15.72 9.13 -18.24
N ARG A 105 14.75 8.54 -18.93
CA ARG A 105 14.17 7.25 -18.53
C ARG A 105 15.19 6.16 -18.82
N THR A 106 15.80 5.67 -17.75
CA THR A 106 16.71 4.51 -17.79
C THR A 106 16.03 3.30 -17.18
N GLU A 107 16.58 2.12 -17.47
CA GLU A 107 16.22 0.88 -16.80
C GLU A 107 16.23 1.05 -15.27
N LEU A 108 15.17 0.55 -14.62
CA LEU A 108 15.06 0.52 -13.17
C LEU A 108 15.77 -0.73 -12.65
N ARG A 109 16.93 -0.54 -12.01
CA ARG A 109 17.72 -1.64 -11.46
C ARG A 109 17.49 -1.71 -9.96
N GLN A 110 16.90 -2.80 -9.48
CA GLN A 110 16.58 -3.01 -8.05
C GLN A 110 17.53 -4.04 -7.43
N THR A 111 18.82 -3.92 -7.75
CA THR A 111 19.81 -4.96 -7.42
C THR A 111 20.51 -4.77 -6.07
N ALA A 112 20.56 -3.53 -5.57
CA ALA A 112 21.26 -3.18 -4.32
C ALA A 112 22.72 -3.68 -4.24
N LEU A 113 23.44 -3.73 -5.38
CA LEU A 113 24.79 -4.32 -5.43
C LEU A 113 25.92 -3.34 -5.08
N ARG A 114 25.65 -2.03 -5.09
CA ARG A 114 26.66 -0.99 -4.87
C ARG A 114 26.18 0.03 -3.84
N VAL A 115 27.05 0.37 -2.90
CA VAL A 115 26.80 1.44 -1.94
C VAL A 115 26.63 2.78 -2.66
N MET A 116 25.57 3.50 -2.29
CA MET A 116 25.18 4.77 -2.88
C MET A 116 26.18 5.89 -2.53
N THR A 117 26.49 6.73 -3.52
CA THR A 117 27.21 8.01 -3.33
C THR A 117 26.23 9.19 -3.30
N ALA A 118 26.67 10.38 -2.88
CA ALA A 118 25.82 11.57 -2.91
C ALA A 118 25.29 11.89 -4.33
N ARG A 119 26.10 11.64 -5.37
CA ARG A 119 25.66 11.79 -6.77
C ARG A 119 24.56 10.79 -7.13
N ASP A 120 24.71 9.55 -6.69
CA ASP A 120 23.71 8.50 -6.95
C ASP A 120 22.36 8.83 -6.30
N LEU A 121 22.37 9.45 -5.12
CA LEU A 121 21.15 9.91 -4.44
C LEU A 121 20.37 10.89 -5.32
N ILE A 122 21.03 11.92 -5.86
CA ILE A 122 20.37 12.92 -6.72
C ILE A 122 19.85 12.27 -8.01
N LEU A 123 20.64 11.40 -8.64
CA LEU A 123 20.21 10.68 -9.84
C LEU A 123 19.03 9.74 -9.57
N ALA A 124 19.04 9.05 -8.43
CA ALA A 124 17.95 8.18 -7.99
C ALA A 124 16.67 8.98 -7.71
N TRP A 125 16.79 10.15 -7.08
CA TRP A 125 15.69 11.07 -6.83
C TRP A 125 15.06 11.53 -8.15
N ARG A 126 15.88 12.03 -9.10
CA ARG A 126 15.42 12.49 -10.42
C ARG A 126 14.73 11.38 -11.21
N ARG A 127 15.31 10.17 -11.23
CA ARG A 127 14.69 9.03 -11.92
C ARG A 127 13.36 8.64 -11.28
N SER A 128 13.24 8.72 -9.95
CA SER A 128 11.98 8.49 -9.23
C SER A 128 10.95 9.56 -9.54
N PHE A 129 11.35 10.84 -9.64
CA PHE A 129 10.49 11.94 -10.04
C PHE A 129 9.91 11.73 -11.44
N VAL A 130 10.75 11.35 -12.41
CA VAL A 130 10.31 11.04 -13.78
C VAL A 130 9.33 9.88 -13.79
N LEU A 131 9.63 8.80 -13.05
CA LEU A 131 8.72 7.66 -12.94
C LEU A 131 7.37 8.05 -12.32
N PHE A 132 7.39 8.88 -11.27
CA PHE A 132 6.18 9.40 -10.65
C PHE A 132 5.35 10.22 -11.64
N ALA A 133 5.97 11.13 -12.39
CA ALA A 133 5.29 11.94 -13.38
C ALA A 133 4.70 11.10 -14.51
N ASP A 134 5.44 10.11 -15.04
CA ASP A 134 4.92 9.20 -16.07
C ASP A 134 3.73 8.39 -15.54
N TRP A 135 3.85 7.84 -14.33
CA TRP A 135 2.82 7.01 -13.74
C TRP A 135 1.55 7.81 -13.39
N THR A 136 1.69 8.99 -12.78
CA THR A 136 0.54 9.84 -12.42
C THR A 136 -0.23 10.35 -13.63
N HIS A 137 0.47 10.73 -14.71
CA HIS A 137 -0.20 11.09 -15.97
C HIS A 137 -0.86 9.91 -16.68
N GLY A 138 -0.52 8.67 -16.32
CA GLY A 138 -1.21 7.48 -16.82
C GLY A 138 -2.49 7.13 -16.07
N ILE A 139 -2.84 7.84 -14.98
CA ILE A 139 -4.04 7.56 -14.18
C ILE A 139 -5.19 8.46 -14.63
N ASP A 140 -6.26 7.86 -15.15
CA ASP A 140 -7.41 8.58 -15.69
C ASP A 140 -8.09 9.49 -14.66
N GLU A 141 -8.26 9.03 -13.43
CA GLU A 141 -8.88 9.84 -12.37
C GLU A 141 -8.04 11.07 -12.00
N PHE A 142 -6.70 10.99 -12.14
CA PHE A 142 -5.83 12.14 -11.94
C PHE A 142 -5.97 13.14 -13.09
N ASN A 143 -6.06 12.64 -14.33
CA ASN A 143 -6.23 13.48 -15.52
C ASN A 143 -7.59 14.19 -15.59
N GLN A 144 -8.61 13.67 -14.88
CA GLN A 144 -9.93 14.31 -14.74
C GLN A 144 -9.95 15.49 -13.76
N LEU A 145 -8.91 15.65 -12.93
CA LEU A 145 -8.80 16.80 -12.03
C LEU A 145 -8.43 18.07 -12.79
N ARG A 146 -8.76 19.23 -12.20
CA ARG A 146 -8.29 20.52 -12.70
C ARG A 146 -6.76 20.62 -12.58
N SER A 147 -6.13 21.38 -13.46
CA SER A 147 -4.68 21.58 -13.45
C SER A 147 -4.14 22.01 -12.09
N ASP A 148 -4.82 22.94 -11.40
CA ASP A 148 -4.42 23.42 -10.08
C ASP A 148 -4.43 22.29 -9.03
N ASP A 149 -5.49 21.47 -9.03
CA ASP A 149 -5.64 20.32 -8.12
C ASP A 149 -4.61 19.23 -8.44
N GLN A 150 -4.33 18.97 -9.71
CA GLN A 150 -3.27 18.07 -10.13
C GLN A 150 -1.92 18.50 -9.57
N MET A 151 -1.61 19.81 -9.57
CA MET A 151 -0.34 20.31 -9.04
C MET A 151 -0.27 20.22 -7.52
N VAL A 152 -1.37 20.47 -6.82
CA VAL A 152 -1.45 20.26 -5.36
C VAL A 152 -1.12 18.81 -5.01
N ILE A 153 -1.79 17.85 -5.68
CA ILE A 153 -1.54 16.41 -5.46
C ILE A 153 -0.12 16.04 -5.84
N ALA A 154 0.34 16.41 -7.04
CA ALA A 154 1.65 16.03 -7.53
C ALA A 154 2.77 16.48 -6.59
N LYS A 155 2.73 17.74 -6.13
CA LYS A 155 3.71 18.28 -5.18
C LYS A 155 3.67 17.56 -3.84
N ASN A 156 2.48 17.42 -3.25
CA ASN A 156 2.34 16.90 -1.89
C ASN A 156 2.50 15.37 -1.82
N ARG A 157 2.30 14.65 -2.92
CA ARG A 157 2.27 13.18 -2.94
C ARG A 157 3.49 12.52 -3.53
N PHE A 158 4.37 13.25 -4.22
CA PHE A 158 5.61 12.68 -4.75
C PHE A 158 6.45 12.00 -3.67
N ILE A 159 6.72 12.67 -2.55
CA ILE A 159 7.58 12.12 -1.49
C ILE A 159 6.94 10.91 -0.78
N PRO A 160 5.68 10.96 -0.31
CA PRO A 160 4.99 9.76 0.21
C PRO A 160 4.98 8.59 -0.78
N TRP A 161 4.65 8.86 -2.05
CA TRP A 161 4.66 7.86 -3.11
C TRP A 161 6.06 7.24 -3.29
N SER A 162 7.10 8.06 -3.25
CA SER A 162 8.49 7.61 -3.42
C SER A 162 8.92 6.67 -2.30
N TRP A 163 8.51 6.93 -1.06
CA TRP A 163 8.83 6.08 0.09
C TRP A 163 8.13 4.72 0.04
N TRP A 164 6.86 4.71 -0.35
CA TRP A 164 6.11 3.46 -0.54
C TRP A 164 6.80 2.55 -1.57
N ILE A 165 7.16 3.11 -2.73
CA ILE A 165 7.84 2.34 -3.78
C ILE A 165 9.26 1.96 -3.38
N THR A 166 9.98 2.81 -2.66
CA THR A 166 11.33 2.51 -2.18
C THR A 166 11.34 1.36 -1.17
N ALA A 167 10.33 1.28 -0.29
CA ALA A 167 10.17 0.14 0.60
C ALA A 167 9.92 -1.16 -0.17
N TRP A 168 9.04 -1.15 -1.17
CA TRP A 168 8.81 -2.30 -2.05
C TRP A 168 10.09 -2.75 -2.78
N ARG A 169 10.86 -1.81 -3.34
CA ARG A 169 12.14 -2.13 -4.00
C ARG A 169 13.14 -2.74 -3.04
N SER A 170 13.24 -2.20 -1.84
CA SER A 170 14.16 -2.71 -0.80
C SER A 170 13.76 -4.12 -0.36
N LEU A 171 12.46 -4.39 -0.26
CA LEU A 171 11.93 -5.74 -0.02
C LEU A 171 12.33 -6.71 -1.15
N LYS A 172 12.09 -6.33 -2.41
CA LYS A 172 12.38 -7.18 -3.59
C LYS A 172 13.87 -7.41 -3.80
N ALA A 173 14.70 -6.41 -3.53
CA ALA A 173 16.15 -6.54 -3.56
C ALA A 173 16.70 -7.42 -2.43
N GLY A 174 15.91 -7.64 -1.36
CA GLY A 174 16.35 -8.41 -0.20
C GLY A 174 17.46 -7.74 0.60
N CYS A 175 17.65 -6.42 0.46
CA CYS A 175 18.74 -5.70 1.12
C CYS A 175 18.35 -5.26 2.55
N ASP A 176 19.34 -5.21 3.45
CA ASP A 176 19.21 -4.56 4.75
C ASP A 176 19.53 -3.06 4.63
N GLY A 177 18.59 -2.30 4.07
CA GLY A 177 18.79 -0.89 3.76
C GLY A 177 17.77 -0.32 2.77
N ILE A 178 18.13 0.80 2.14
CA ILE A 178 17.31 1.53 1.17
C ILE A 178 17.81 1.24 -0.25
N CYS A 179 17.02 0.54 -1.07
CA CYS A 179 17.34 0.27 -2.48
C CYS A 179 16.83 1.39 -3.40
N CYS A 180 17.72 1.93 -4.23
CA CYS A 180 17.44 3.01 -5.17
C CYS A 180 17.15 2.47 -6.59
N PRO A 181 16.39 3.22 -7.42
CA PRO A 181 16.03 2.79 -8.78
C PRO A 181 17.21 2.64 -9.75
N ASN A 182 18.39 3.16 -9.41
CA ASN A 182 19.59 3.12 -10.24
C ASN A 182 20.51 1.92 -9.92
N GLY A 183 20.10 1.01 -9.03
CA GLY A 183 20.85 -0.18 -8.63
C GLY A 183 21.73 0.00 -7.41
N THR A 184 21.82 1.21 -6.86
CA THR A 184 22.55 1.46 -5.61
C THR A 184 21.70 1.19 -4.39
N PHE A 185 22.33 1.10 -3.22
CA PHE A 185 21.61 1.08 -1.95
C PHE A 185 22.36 1.83 -0.85
N HIS A 186 21.62 2.29 0.14
CA HIS A 186 22.15 2.75 1.41
C HIS A 186 22.02 1.64 2.45
N PRO A 187 23.13 1.08 2.99
CA PRO A 187 23.05 0.05 4.01
C PRO A 187 22.55 0.61 5.35
N ARG A 188 21.77 -0.17 6.09
CA ARG A 188 21.38 0.19 7.45
C ARG A 188 22.59 0.23 8.39
N ILE A 189 22.65 1.24 9.24
CA ILE A 189 23.80 1.47 10.12
C ILE A 189 23.67 0.64 11.39
N ASN A 190 24.36 -0.51 11.45
CA ASN A 190 24.25 -1.46 12.56
C ASN A 190 25.56 -1.66 13.38
N GLY A 191 26.46 -0.67 13.44
CA GLY A 191 27.73 -0.85 14.19
C GLY A 191 28.69 0.35 14.19
N LYS A 192 29.90 0.11 14.76
CA LYS A 192 30.93 1.14 14.98
C LYS A 192 31.66 1.63 13.72
N ASN A 193 31.58 0.88 12.62
CA ASN A 193 32.23 1.20 11.34
C ASN A 193 31.18 1.23 10.22
N PRO A 194 30.41 2.32 10.08
CA PRO A 194 29.42 2.42 9.01
C PRO A 194 30.10 2.41 7.64
N THR A 195 29.53 1.68 6.69
CA THR A 195 30.01 1.64 5.30
C THR A 195 29.38 2.78 4.51
N GLY A 196 30.11 3.37 3.57
CA GLY A 196 29.60 4.40 2.67
C GLY A 196 29.97 5.82 3.09
N ASP A 197 29.31 6.79 2.46
CA ASP A 197 29.57 8.21 2.66
C ASP A 197 29.09 8.67 4.05
N PRO A 198 29.94 9.30 4.89
CA PRO A 198 29.55 9.74 6.24
C PRO A 198 28.38 10.72 6.28
N ASN A 199 28.27 11.62 5.30
CA ASN A 199 27.18 12.58 5.22
C ASN A 199 25.86 11.88 4.89
N LEU A 200 25.90 10.88 3.99
CA LEU A 200 24.73 10.06 3.71
C LEU A 200 24.33 9.18 4.89
N ASN A 201 25.31 8.66 5.63
CA ASN A 201 25.07 7.89 6.84
C ASN A 201 24.32 8.72 7.87
N GLU A 202 24.74 9.95 8.12
CA GLU A 202 24.03 10.84 9.05
C GLU A 202 22.64 11.22 8.51
N PHE A 203 22.54 11.53 7.21
CA PHE A 203 21.27 11.89 6.56
C PHE A 203 20.23 10.77 6.65
N PHE A 204 20.62 9.52 6.41
CA PHE A 204 19.71 8.38 6.37
C PHE A 204 19.56 7.63 7.69
N LYS A 205 20.30 8.00 8.75
CA LYS A 205 20.36 7.25 10.01
C LYS A 205 18.98 6.84 10.54
N ASP A 206 18.12 7.82 10.80
CA ASP A 206 16.79 7.58 11.35
C ASP A 206 15.79 7.13 10.28
N ILE A 207 15.97 7.60 9.05
CA ILE A 207 15.13 7.29 7.89
C ILE A 207 15.22 5.81 7.54
N CYS A 208 16.45 5.28 7.44
CA CYS A 208 16.73 3.91 7.05
C CYS A 208 16.24 2.92 8.11
N GLU A 209 16.53 3.18 9.39
CA GLU A 209 16.04 2.32 10.49
C GLU A 209 14.50 2.28 10.49
N ARG A 210 13.85 3.45 10.41
CA ARG A 210 12.39 3.54 10.38
C ARG A 210 11.79 2.83 9.18
N MET A 211 12.35 3.01 7.99
CA MET A 211 11.84 2.36 6.78
C MET A 211 11.99 0.84 6.86
N VAL A 212 13.14 0.34 7.30
CA VAL A 212 13.38 -1.11 7.38
C VAL A 212 12.48 -1.76 8.43
N GLN A 213 12.38 -1.18 9.62
CA GLN A 213 11.61 -1.76 10.73
C GLN A 213 10.09 -1.62 10.57
N ASN A 214 9.62 -0.47 10.07
CA ASN A 214 8.18 -0.17 10.09
C ASN A 214 7.50 -0.30 8.72
N LEU A 215 8.27 -0.46 7.63
CA LEU A 215 7.74 -0.83 6.32
C LEU A 215 8.27 -2.20 5.88
N VAL A 216 9.57 -2.31 5.57
CA VAL A 216 10.10 -3.48 4.86
C VAL A 216 9.91 -4.80 5.63
N ALA A 217 10.21 -4.82 6.93
CA ALA A 217 10.02 -6.02 7.76
C ALA A 217 8.54 -6.44 7.85
N PRO A 218 7.59 -5.55 8.22
CA PRO A 218 6.17 -5.88 8.21
C PRO A 218 5.63 -6.28 6.82
N MET A 219 6.08 -5.62 5.74
CA MET A 219 5.69 -6.00 4.38
C MET A 219 6.12 -7.44 4.06
N ARG A 220 7.32 -7.85 4.52
CA ARG A 220 7.81 -9.23 4.40
C ARG A 220 6.99 -10.21 5.22
N GLU A 221 6.71 -9.89 6.48
CA GLU A 221 5.89 -10.71 7.37
C GLU A 221 4.46 -10.91 6.84
N MET A 222 3.91 -9.86 6.24
CA MET A 222 2.59 -9.91 5.61
C MET A 222 2.58 -10.61 4.24
N ASN A 223 3.73 -10.98 3.68
CA ASN A 223 3.85 -11.52 2.32
C ASN A 223 3.07 -10.68 1.30
N ILE A 224 3.35 -9.37 1.30
CA ILE A 224 2.71 -8.42 0.39
C ILE A 224 3.09 -8.73 -1.06
N ASP A 225 2.09 -8.70 -1.94
CA ASP A 225 2.30 -8.86 -3.37
C ASP A 225 2.32 -7.53 -4.13
N GLU A 226 2.64 -7.61 -5.41
CA GLU A 226 2.76 -6.45 -6.29
C GLU A 226 1.42 -5.73 -6.53
N MET A 227 0.30 -6.45 -6.51
CA MET A 227 -1.02 -5.86 -6.71
C MET A 227 -1.41 -5.00 -5.51
N GLU A 228 -1.21 -5.52 -4.29
CA GLU A 228 -1.43 -4.76 -3.06
C GLU A 228 -0.55 -3.50 -3.03
N VAL A 229 0.70 -3.61 -3.47
CA VAL A 229 1.61 -2.45 -3.60
C VAL A 229 1.04 -1.43 -4.58
N CYS A 230 0.57 -1.86 -5.75
CA CYS A 230 0.00 -0.95 -6.75
C CYS A 230 -1.27 -0.25 -6.24
N LEU A 231 -2.18 -0.98 -5.60
CA LEU A 231 -3.42 -0.41 -5.07
C LEU A 231 -3.16 0.56 -3.91
N VAL A 232 -2.29 0.21 -2.96
CA VAL A 232 -1.90 1.12 -1.87
C VAL A 232 -1.17 2.35 -2.41
N LYS A 233 -0.41 2.22 -3.50
CA LYS A 233 0.25 3.34 -4.17
C LYS A 233 -0.75 4.35 -4.74
N VAL A 234 -1.86 3.89 -5.31
CA VAL A 234 -2.95 4.76 -5.76
C VAL A 234 -3.67 5.41 -4.57
N VAL A 235 -3.94 4.65 -3.50
CA VAL A 235 -4.50 5.22 -2.26
C VAL A 235 -3.58 6.28 -1.65
N THR A 236 -2.26 6.10 -1.76
CA THR A 236 -1.25 7.08 -1.34
C THR A 236 -1.31 8.36 -2.18
N LEU A 237 -1.54 8.24 -3.49
CA LEU A 237 -1.72 9.40 -4.39
C LEU A 237 -3.01 10.16 -4.08
N PHE A 238 -4.13 9.46 -3.95
CA PHE A 238 -5.44 10.09 -3.69
C PHE A 238 -5.72 10.20 -2.19
N CYS A 239 -4.81 10.84 -1.45
CA CYS A 239 -5.09 11.25 -0.08
C CYS A 239 -5.44 12.74 -0.06
N GLU A 240 -6.40 13.16 0.78
CA GLU A 240 -6.80 14.56 0.87
C GLU A 240 -5.65 15.46 1.35
N ASP A 241 -5.50 16.62 0.73
CA ASP A 241 -4.49 17.62 1.06
C ASP A 241 -5.07 19.03 1.19
N VAL A 242 -4.31 19.86 1.90
CA VAL A 242 -4.52 21.31 1.94
C VAL A 242 -4.23 21.90 0.56
N GLY A 243 -5.07 22.85 0.12
CA GLY A 243 -4.92 23.54 -1.17
C GLY A 243 -5.83 23.00 -2.29
N LEU A 244 -6.46 21.84 -2.10
CA LEU A 244 -7.44 21.32 -3.06
C LEU A 244 -8.71 22.16 -3.10
N SER A 245 -9.25 22.34 -4.31
CA SER A 245 -10.56 22.91 -4.54
C SER A 245 -11.67 22.02 -3.94
N PRO A 246 -12.88 22.55 -3.68
CA PRO A 246 -13.99 21.73 -3.18
C PRO A 246 -14.35 20.55 -4.10
N SER A 247 -14.26 20.75 -5.42
CA SER A 247 -14.43 19.67 -6.40
C SER A 247 -13.28 18.67 -6.37
N GLY A 248 -12.03 19.15 -6.25
CA GLY A 248 -10.85 18.31 -6.13
C GLY A 248 -10.89 17.41 -4.90
N LYS A 249 -11.27 17.96 -3.74
CA LYS A 249 -11.46 17.20 -2.50
C LYS A 249 -12.46 16.05 -2.67
N ARG A 250 -13.64 16.34 -3.24
CA ARG A 250 -14.65 15.29 -3.50
C ARG A 250 -14.12 14.21 -4.43
N LYS A 251 -13.53 14.59 -5.57
CA LYS A 251 -12.99 13.63 -6.55
C LYS A 251 -11.89 12.77 -5.94
N VAL A 252 -11.00 13.35 -5.14
CA VAL A 252 -9.93 12.63 -4.42
C VAL A 252 -10.54 11.64 -3.42
N ALA A 253 -11.50 12.07 -2.61
CA ALA A 253 -12.15 11.20 -1.63
C ALA A 253 -12.90 10.02 -2.29
N GLU A 254 -13.67 10.29 -3.34
CA GLU A 254 -14.39 9.28 -4.13
C GLU A 254 -13.42 8.27 -4.77
N THR A 255 -12.34 8.77 -5.37
CA THR A 255 -11.32 7.92 -6.00
C THR A 255 -10.60 7.07 -4.95
N ARG A 256 -10.25 7.65 -3.81
CA ARG A 256 -9.61 6.92 -2.71
C ARG A 256 -10.48 5.77 -2.21
N GLU A 257 -11.75 6.06 -1.95
CA GLU A 257 -12.72 5.07 -1.47
C GLU A 257 -12.89 3.95 -2.50
N LYS A 258 -13.00 4.28 -3.79
CA LYS A 258 -13.01 3.31 -4.89
C LYS A 258 -11.82 2.36 -4.83
N TYR A 259 -10.59 2.86 -4.71
CA TYR A 259 -9.39 2.01 -4.68
C TYR A 259 -9.24 1.22 -3.37
N ILE A 260 -9.75 1.72 -2.24
CA ILE A 260 -9.83 0.95 -0.99
C ILE A 260 -10.79 -0.25 -1.16
N GLN A 261 -11.93 -0.05 -1.82
CA GLN A 261 -12.88 -1.12 -2.10
C GLN A 261 -12.30 -2.16 -3.08
N VAL A 262 -11.59 -1.72 -4.12
CA VAL A 262 -10.87 -2.62 -5.04
C VAL A 262 -9.82 -3.44 -4.28
N LEU A 263 -9.04 -2.81 -3.39
CA LEU A 263 -8.06 -3.50 -2.55
C LEU A 263 -8.70 -4.52 -1.62
N TYR A 264 -9.80 -4.16 -0.96
CA TYR A 264 -10.54 -5.11 -0.10
C TYR A 264 -10.98 -6.35 -0.89
N ARG A 265 -11.53 -6.16 -2.10
CA ARG A 265 -11.97 -7.27 -2.97
C ARG A 265 -10.82 -8.14 -3.42
N TYR A 266 -9.71 -7.52 -3.83
CA TYR A 266 -8.51 -8.25 -4.19
C TYR A 266 -8.06 -9.16 -3.03
N ILE A 267 -7.97 -8.59 -1.82
CA ILE A 267 -7.63 -9.34 -0.60
C ILE A 267 -8.62 -10.49 -0.34
N ARG A 268 -9.92 -10.25 -0.49
CA ARG A 268 -10.97 -11.27 -0.29
C ARG A 268 -10.88 -12.45 -1.26
N ARG A 269 -10.27 -12.26 -2.42
CA ARG A 269 -10.08 -13.31 -3.45
C ARG A 269 -8.77 -14.07 -3.28
N ARG A 270 -7.89 -13.66 -2.35
CA ARG A 270 -6.63 -14.37 -2.11
C ARG A 270 -6.88 -15.71 -1.41
N ASN A 271 -6.09 -16.71 -1.79
CA ASN A 271 -6.19 -18.07 -1.25
C ASN A 271 -5.78 -18.19 0.22
N ASP A 272 -4.99 -17.25 0.74
CA ASP A 272 -4.52 -17.22 2.12
C ASP A 272 -5.45 -16.45 3.07
N VAL A 273 -6.61 -15.98 2.58
CA VAL A 273 -7.60 -15.24 3.37
C VAL A 273 -8.91 -16.02 3.44
N SER A 274 -9.23 -16.52 4.62
CA SER A 274 -10.36 -17.44 4.81
C SER A 274 -11.67 -16.73 5.19
N SER A 275 -11.60 -15.52 5.77
CA SER A 275 -12.77 -14.83 6.30
C SER A 275 -12.84 -13.33 5.94
N PRO A 276 -14.04 -12.70 5.95
CA PRO A 276 -14.17 -11.26 5.76
C PRO A 276 -13.45 -10.42 6.82
N SER A 277 -13.39 -10.93 8.06
CA SER A 277 -12.70 -10.28 9.18
C SER A 277 -11.18 -10.25 8.97
N GLU A 278 -10.62 -11.37 8.49
CA GLU A 278 -9.20 -11.45 8.14
C GLU A 278 -8.84 -10.50 6.99
N ALA A 279 -9.68 -10.42 5.96
CA ALA A 279 -9.51 -9.45 4.88
C ALA A 279 -9.50 -8.00 5.38
N ALA A 280 -10.45 -7.66 6.28
CA ALA A 280 -10.52 -6.34 6.89
C ALA A 280 -9.29 -6.05 7.77
N SER A 281 -8.81 -7.04 8.52
CA SER A 281 -7.58 -6.91 9.32
C SER A 281 -6.35 -6.66 8.44
N ARG A 282 -6.23 -7.39 7.32
CA ARG A 282 -5.14 -7.19 6.35
C ARG A 282 -5.22 -5.81 5.69
N LEU A 283 -6.40 -5.38 5.25
CA LEU A 283 -6.62 -4.04 4.73
C LEU A 283 -6.22 -2.96 5.74
N ALA A 284 -6.63 -3.11 7.00
CA ALA A 284 -6.27 -2.17 8.06
C ALA A 284 -4.75 -2.09 8.25
N LYS A 285 -4.05 -3.23 8.28
CA LYS A 285 -2.58 -3.28 8.34
C LYS A 285 -1.93 -2.59 7.13
N LEU A 286 -2.47 -2.77 5.92
CA LEU A 286 -2.00 -2.06 4.74
C LEU A 286 -2.19 -0.54 4.86
N MET A 287 -3.33 -0.09 5.39
CA MET A 287 -3.59 1.34 5.61
C MET A 287 -2.68 1.93 6.70
N LEU A 288 -2.28 1.14 7.71
CA LEU A 288 -1.34 1.58 8.75
C LEU A 288 0.04 1.95 8.17
N PHE A 289 0.45 1.37 7.04
CA PHE A 289 1.69 1.78 6.37
C PHE A 289 1.69 3.25 5.95
N LEU A 290 0.53 3.82 5.62
CA LEU A 290 0.42 5.24 5.24
C LEU A 290 0.87 6.18 6.37
N SER A 291 0.68 5.77 7.64
CA SER A 291 1.17 6.54 8.79
C SER A 291 2.71 6.56 8.85
N THR A 292 3.34 5.41 8.58
CA THR A 292 4.81 5.30 8.55
C THR A 292 5.38 6.07 7.35
N VAL A 293 4.75 5.96 6.18
CA VAL A 293 5.10 6.75 4.99
C VAL A 293 5.00 8.26 5.27
N THR A 294 3.95 8.71 5.95
CA THR A 294 3.80 10.12 6.36
C THR A 294 4.91 10.56 7.32
N SER A 295 5.27 9.71 8.28
CA SER A 295 6.41 9.98 9.16
C SER A 295 7.74 10.10 8.40
N LEU A 296 7.99 9.20 7.44
CA LEU A 296 9.19 9.24 6.59
C LEU A 296 9.20 10.49 5.70
N HIS A 297 8.04 10.93 5.21
CA HIS A 297 7.90 12.16 4.45
C HIS A 297 8.37 13.39 5.25
N HIS A 298 7.89 13.54 6.50
CA HIS A 298 8.29 14.67 7.35
C HIS A 298 9.78 14.64 7.66
N ILE A 299 10.30 13.49 8.11
CA ILE A 299 11.73 13.35 8.43
C ILE A 299 12.58 13.66 7.19
N MET A 300 12.21 13.14 6.02
CA MET A 300 12.93 13.41 4.78
C MET A 300 12.94 14.90 4.42
N ASN A 301 11.81 15.60 4.54
CA ASN A 301 11.75 17.03 4.26
C ASN A 301 12.67 17.82 5.22
N ASP A 302 12.62 17.51 6.51
CA ASP A 302 13.46 18.15 7.52
C ASP A 302 14.96 17.89 7.24
N SER A 303 15.31 16.64 6.90
CA SER A 303 16.68 16.25 6.55
C SER A 303 17.19 16.96 5.28
N VAL A 304 16.35 17.13 4.25
CA VAL A 304 16.71 17.86 3.03
C VAL A 304 16.92 19.33 3.33
N GLN A 305 16.04 19.95 4.12
CA GLN A 305 16.19 21.34 4.53
C GLN A 305 17.47 21.55 5.35
N PHE A 306 17.71 20.69 6.35
CA PHE A 306 18.92 20.75 7.17
C PHE A 306 20.19 20.60 6.33
N THR A 307 20.30 19.54 5.53
CA THR A 307 21.51 19.31 4.71
C THR A 307 21.72 20.37 3.63
N SER A 308 20.64 20.95 3.10
CA SER A 308 20.73 22.09 2.19
C SER A 308 21.22 23.36 2.88
N LEU A 309 20.83 23.63 4.14
CA LEU A 309 21.27 24.82 4.88
C LEU A 309 22.77 24.79 5.19
N PHE A 310 23.30 23.60 5.48
CA PHE A 310 24.73 23.40 5.82
C PHE A 310 25.60 22.99 4.62
N ASN A 311 25.06 22.97 3.40
CA ASN A 311 25.75 22.52 2.17
C ASN A 311 26.40 21.12 2.31
N ILE A 312 25.73 20.22 3.01
CA ILE A 312 26.20 18.84 3.24
C ILE A 312 25.95 17.97 2.00
N ILE A 313 24.81 18.18 1.35
CA ILE A 313 24.39 17.49 0.12
C ILE A 313 24.01 18.56 -0.92
N ASP A 314 24.52 18.41 -2.14
CA ASP A 314 24.21 19.29 -3.27
C ASP A 314 22.87 18.90 -3.91
N TRP A 315 21.78 19.30 -3.25
CA TRP A 315 20.43 19.17 -3.79
C TRP A 315 20.22 20.13 -4.95
N ASP A 316 19.57 19.70 -6.03
CA ASP A 316 19.18 20.64 -7.09
C ASP A 316 17.96 21.49 -6.71
N GLY A 317 17.72 22.55 -7.49
CA GLY A 317 16.63 23.50 -7.25
C GLY A 317 15.26 22.82 -7.20
N LEU A 318 15.02 21.89 -8.12
CA LEU A 318 13.80 21.09 -8.18
C LEU A 318 13.62 20.21 -6.94
N SER A 319 14.67 19.50 -6.50
CA SER A 319 14.62 18.66 -5.30
C SER A 319 14.28 19.49 -4.08
N ARG A 320 14.96 20.63 -3.90
CA ARG A 320 14.64 21.55 -2.80
C ARG A 320 13.21 22.05 -2.87
N ASP A 321 12.72 22.44 -4.06
CA ASP A 321 11.34 22.91 -4.24
C ASP A 321 10.30 21.85 -3.88
N ALA A 322 10.54 20.59 -4.26
CA ALA A 322 9.67 19.47 -3.93
C ALA A 322 9.62 19.15 -2.42
N HIS A 323 10.69 19.47 -1.67
CA HIS A 323 10.78 19.28 -0.22
C HIS A 323 10.40 20.53 0.60
N LYS A 324 10.06 21.64 -0.07
CA LYS A 324 9.42 22.77 0.61
C LYS A 324 7.98 22.37 0.89
N LEU A 325 7.63 22.27 2.17
CA LEU A 325 6.22 22.21 2.56
C LEU A 325 5.55 23.48 2.01
N THR A 326 4.48 23.31 1.22
CA THR A 326 3.56 24.43 0.99
C THR A 326 3.12 24.90 2.39
N PRO A 327 3.27 26.19 2.74
CA PRO A 327 2.81 26.66 4.05
C PRO A 327 1.36 26.22 4.24
N SER A 328 1.03 25.76 5.44
CA SER A 328 -0.38 25.59 5.81
C SER A 328 -1.07 26.91 5.49
N ALA A 329 -2.14 26.85 4.70
CA ALA A 329 -3.06 27.96 4.56
C ALA A 329 -3.78 28.16 5.91
N GLN A 330 -3.07 28.71 6.88
CA GLN A 330 -3.57 29.23 8.13
C GLN A 330 -3.00 30.63 8.30
N ALA A 331 -3.61 31.57 7.57
CA ALA A 331 -3.69 32.98 7.92
C ALA A 331 -4.64 33.67 6.94
N LYS A 332 -5.95 33.45 7.11
CA LYS A 332 -6.99 34.47 7.00
C LYS A 332 -8.15 34.09 7.91
#